data_AF-D7MC13-F1
#
_entry.id   AF-D7MC13-F1
#
_cell.length_a   1.000
_cell.length_b   1.000
_cell.length_c   1.000
_cell.angle_alpha   90.00
_cell.angle_beta   90.00
_cell.angle_gamma   90.00
#
_symmetry.space_group_name_H-M   'P 1'
#
loop_
_entity.id
_entity.type
_entity.pdbx_description
1 polymer ?
#
loop_
_entity_poly.entity_id
_entity_poly.type
_entity_poly.pdbx_seq_one_letter_code
_entity_poly.pdbx_strand_id
1 'polypeptide(L)'
;MVSVSGSPIQRLGTYMAEGLRARLEGSGSNIYKALKCNEPTGRELMSYMSVLYEICPYWKFAYTTANAAILEAIAGETRVHIIDFQIAQGSQYMFLIQELAKRPGGPPFLRVTGVDDSQSTYARGGGLSLVGERLAKLAQSCGVPFEFHDAIMSGCKVQREHLGVEPGFAVVVNFPYVLHHMPDESVSVENHRDRLLHLIKSLSPKLVTLVEQESNTNTSPFLSRFVETLDYYTAMFESIDVARPRDDKQRISAEQHCVARDIVNMIACEDSERVERHEVLGKWRVRMM
;
A
#
# COMPACT_ATOMS: atom_id res chain seq x y z
N MET A 1 7.15 23.08 22.15
CA MET A 1 6.60 23.89 21.04
C MET A 1 6.44 22.97 19.83
N VAL A 2 5.22 22.66 19.42
CA VAL A 2 4.89 21.85 18.23
C VAL A 2 4.24 22.73 17.16
N SER A 3 4.43 22.44 15.86
CA SER A 3 3.88 23.22 14.76
C SER A 3 3.85 22.44 13.44
N VAL A 4 2.72 22.44 12.73
CA VAL A 4 2.53 21.79 11.41
C VAL A 4 3.27 22.48 10.26
N SER A 5 3.72 23.72 10.46
CA SER A 5 4.53 24.48 9.49
C SER A 5 5.96 24.71 9.98
N GLY A 6 6.36 24.03 11.07
CA GLY A 6 7.68 24.14 11.67
C GLY A 6 8.73 23.25 11.01
N SER A 7 9.86 23.09 11.70
CA SER A 7 10.89 22.09 11.38
C SER A 7 10.34 20.66 11.40
N PRO A 8 11.01 19.67 10.78
CA PRO A 8 10.59 18.27 10.77
C PRO A 8 10.13 17.74 12.14
N ILE A 9 10.94 17.95 13.18
CA ILE A 9 10.66 17.48 14.52
C ILE A 9 9.47 18.21 15.18
N GLN A 10 9.23 19.47 14.85
CA GLN A 10 8.05 20.21 15.35
C GLN A 10 6.75 19.71 14.70
N ARG A 11 6.82 19.34 13.42
CA ARG A 11 5.69 18.78 12.67
C ARG A 11 5.37 17.38 13.16
N LEU A 12 6.39 16.49 13.20
CA LEU A 12 6.27 15.16 13.77
C LEU A 12 5.76 15.21 15.21
N GLY A 13 6.36 16.06 16.06
CA GLY A 13 5.93 16.27 17.43
C GLY A 13 4.46 16.69 17.57
N THR A 14 3.89 17.39 16.57
CA THR A 14 2.45 17.70 16.55
C THR A 14 1.62 16.42 16.46
N TYR A 15 1.95 15.53 15.52
CA TYR A 15 1.20 14.30 15.30
C TYR A 15 1.45 13.24 16.39
N MET A 16 2.68 13.16 16.92
CA MET A 16 3.00 12.30 18.06
C MET A 16 2.22 12.73 19.31
N ALA A 17 2.15 14.04 19.58
CA ALA A 17 1.38 14.57 20.71
C ALA A 17 -0.13 14.35 20.53
N GLU A 18 -0.65 14.51 19.32
CA GLU A 18 -2.04 14.18 18.99
C GLU A 18 -2.34 12.70 19.22
N GLY A 19 -1.46 11.79 18.77
CA GLY A 19 -1.58 10.36 19.04
C GLY A 19 -1.61 10.03 20.53
N LEU A 20 -0.75 10.68 21.33
CA LEU A 20 -0.76 10.50 22.79
C LEU A 20 -2.05 11.00 23.44
N ARG A 21 -2.54 12.17 23.03
CA ARG A 21 -3.84 12.69 23.50
C ARG A 21 -4.96 11.73 23.14
N ALA A 22 -5.01 11.29 21.89
CA ALA A 22 -6.03 10.36 21.40
C ALA A 22 -6.00 9.03 22.16
N ARG A 23 -4.82 8.56 22.56
CA ARG A 23 -4.65 7.39 23.42
C ARG A 23 -5.27 7.61 24.80
N LEU A 24 -4.96 8.74 25.45
CA LEU A 24 -5.47 9.08 26.78
C LEU A 24 -6.99 9.25 26.80
N GLU A 25 -7.55 9.77 25.70
CA GLU A 25 -8.99 9.99 25.53
C GLU A 25 -9.74 8.77 24.98
N GLY A 26 -9.04 7.70 24.58
CA GLY A 26 -9.65 6.54 23.93
C GLY A 26 -10.30 6.86 22.58
N SER A 27 -9.83 7.91 21.89
CA SER A 27 -10.41 8.43 20.64
C SER A 27 -9.65 8.03 19.37
N GLY A 28 -8.56 7.25 19.50
CA GLY A 28 -7.67 6.85 18.40
C GLY A 28 -8.38 6.26 17.17
N SER A 29 -9.25 5.27 17.37
CA SER A 29 -10.04 4.62 16.31
C SER A 29 -10.94 5.61 15.54
N ASN A 30 -11.51 6.58 16.25
CA ASN A 30 -12.36 7.61 15.64
C ASN A 30 -11.54 8.60 14.81
N ILE A 31 -10.40 9.05 15.34
CA ILE A 31 -9.49 9.97 14.61
C ILE A 31 -8.93 9.26 13.37
N TYR A 32 -8.48 8.01 13.50
CA TYR A 32 -8.00 7.20 12.38
C TYR A 32 -9.03 7.10 11.26
N LYS A 33 -10.30 6.83 11.60
CA LYS A 33 -11.42 6.76 10.63
C LYS A 33 -11.81 8.12 10.07
N ALA A 34 -11.61 9.21 10.80
CA ALA A 34 -11.91 10.57 10.35
C ALA A 34 -10.83 11.12 9.40
N LEU A 35 -9.56 10.77 9.63
CA LEU A 35 -8.42 11.21 8.82
C LEU A 35 -8.27 10.43 7.51
N LYS A 36 -9.33 9.82 6.96
CA LYS A 36 -9.27 9.12 5.66
C LYS A 36 -8.59 10.00 4.61
N CYS A 37 -7.58 9.46 3.90
CA CYS A 37 -6.98 10.09 2.72
C CYS A 37 -8.05 10.26 1.64
N ASN A 38 -8.89 11.27 1.76
CA ASN A 38 -9.88 11.64 0.76
C ASN A 38 -9.15 12.29 -0.43
N GLU A 39 -9.68 12.16 -1.64
CA GLU A 39 -9.34 13.13 -2.68
C GLU A 39 -9.75 14.53 -2.20
N PRO A 40 -8.91 15.56 -2.39
CA PRO A 40 -9.37 16.92 -2.19
C PRO A 40 -10.52 17.18 -3.16
N THR A 41 -11.61 17.76 -2.69
CA THR A 41 -12.80 18.03 -3.51
C THR A 41 -12.46 19.01 -4.64
N GLY A 42 -12.25 18.50 -5.86
CA GLY A 42 -12.02 19.31 -7.06
C GLY A 42 -11.43 18.50 -8.22
N ARG A 43 -11.68 18.92 -9.47
CA ARG A 43 -11.13 18.28 -10.69
C ARG A 43 -9.64 18.52 -10.92
N GLU A 44 -9.02 19.42 -10.15
CA GLU A 44 -7.62 19.87 -10.33
C GLU A 44 -6.70 19.48 -9.17
N LEU A 45 -7.21 18.80 -8.14
CA LEU A 45 -6.42 18.44 -6.96
C LEU A 45 -5.93 16.99 -7.04
N MET A 46 -4.61 16.82 -7.00
CA MET A 46 -3.97 15.53 -6.77
C MET A 46 -4.46 14.93 -5.44
N SER A 47 -4.70 13.62 -5.40
CA SER A 47 -4.95 12.94 -4.11
C SER A 47 -3.76 13.18 -3.15
N TYR A 48 -4.00 13.17 -1.85
CA TYR A 48 -2.92 13.34 -0.85
C TYR A 48 -1.79 12.32 -1.04
N MET A 49 -2.13 11.09 -1.43
CA MET A 49 -1.17 10.05 -1.77
C MET A 49 -0.37 10.38 -3.04
N SER A 50 -0.97 11.02 -4.04
CA SER A 50 -0.26 11.47 -5.24
C SER A 50 0.80 12.53 -4.92
N VAL A 51 0.53 13.42 -3.95
CA VAL A 51 1.54 14.39 -3.46
C VAL A 51 2.71 13.65 -2.82
N LEU A 52 2.45 12.71 -1.91
CA LEU A 52 3.52 11.90 -1.29
C LEU A 52 4.30 11.07 -2.32
N TYR A 53 3.60 10.49 -3.31
CA TYR A 53 4.23 9.76 -4.41
C TYR A 53 5.14 10.65 -5.28
N GLU A 54 4.78 11.92 -5.46
CA GLU A 54 5.57 12.87 -6.23
C GLU A 54 6.86 13.23 -5.49
N ILE A 55 6.74 13.59 -4.20
CA ILE A 55 7.80 14.22 -3.42
C ILE A 55 8.71 13.22 -2.71
N CYS A 56 8.21 12.02 -2.41
CA CYS A 56 8.98 10.96 -1.77
C CYS A 56 9.40 9.88 -2.76
N PRO A 57 10.64 9.38 -2.70
CA PRO A 57 11.12 8.36 -3.63
C PRO A 57 10.61 6.95 -3.30
N TYR A 58 10.01 6.73 -2.12
CA TYR A 58 9.71 5.40 -1.57
C TYR A 58 8.82 4.55 -2.46
N TRP A 59 7.65 5.09 -2.85
CA TRP A 59 6.69 4.36 -3.66
C TRP A 59 7.18 4.14 -5.09
N LYS A 60 7.85 5.13 -5.69
CA LYS A 60 8.48 4.99 -7.02
C LYS A 60 9.53 3.88 -6.99
N PHE A 61 10.42 3.90 -6.01
CA PHE A 61 11.43 2.86 -5.82
C PHE A 61 10.78 1.47 -5.66
N ALA A 62 9.78 1.35 -4.79
CA ALA A 62 9.06 0.11 -4.57
C ALA A 62 8.42 -0.44 -5.86
N TYR A 63 7.63 0.38 -6.55
CA TYR A 63 6.90 -0.03 -7.74
C TYR A 63 7.84 -0.33 -8.92
N THR A 64 8.87 0.49 -9.13
CA THR A 64 9.85 0.23 -10.19
C THR A 64 10.64 -1.05 -9.91
N THR A 65 11.04 -1.30 -8.66
CA THR A 65 11.78 -2.51 -8.29
C THR A 65 10.91 -3.76 -8.42
N ALA A 66 9.66 -3.71 -7.93
CA ALA A 66 8.70 -4.78 -8.09
C ALA A 66 8.44 -5.08 -9.58
N ASN A 67 8.19 -4.04 -10.40
CA ASN A 67 7.99 -4.20 -11.83
C ASN A 67 9.21 -4.78 -12.55
N ALA A 68 10.42 -4.40 -12.16
CA ALA A 68 11.64 -4.98 -12.73
C ALA A 68 11.72 -6.49 -12.46
N ALA A 69 11.47 -6.92 -11.22
CA ALA A 69 11.42 -8.33 -10.86
C ALA A 69 10.29 -9.08 -11.58
N ILE A 70 9.11 -8.45 -11.72
CA ILE A 70 7.97 -9.01 -12.46
C ILE A 70 8.35 -9.23 -13.93
N LEU A 71 8.92 -8.21 -14.60
CA LEU A 71 9.34 -8.28 -16.00
C LEU A 71 10.37 -9.39 -16.22
N GLU A 72 11.33 -9.55 -15.32
CA GLU A 72 12.31 -10.64 -15.36
C GLU A 72 11.64 -12.01 -15.21
N ALA A 73 10.76 -12.16 -14.21
CA ALA A 73 10.09 -13.43 -13.95
C ALA A 73 9.18 -13.87 -15.11
N ILE A 74 8.50 -12.94 -15.77
CA ILE A 74 7.58 -13.25 -16.88
C ILE A 74 8.25 -13.23 -18.26
N ALA A 75 9.58 -13.12 -18.31
CA ALA A 75 10.32 -13.23 -19.56
C ALA A 75 10.01 -14.57 -20.25
N GLY A 76 9.67 -14.50 -21.54
CA GLY A 76 9.28 -15.67 -22.34
C GLY A 76 7.81 -16.09 -22.21
N GLU A 77 7.07 -15.64 -21.19
CA GLU A 77 5.67 -16.00 -21.02
C GLU A 77 4.77 -15.32 -22.05
N THR A 78 3.75 -16.03 -22.52
CA THR A 78 2.75 -15.52 -23.49
C THR A 78 1.44 -15.12 -22.84
N ARG A 79 1.15 -15.63 -21.63
CA ARG A 79 -0.04 -15.31 -20.83
C ARG A 79 0.40 -15.09 -19.38
N VAL A 80 0.15 -13.90 -18.86
CA VAL A 80 0.57 -13.48 -17.53
C VAL A 80 -0.65 -13.07 -16.73
N HIS A 81 -0.74 -13.53 -15.49
CA HIS A 81 -1.79 -13.16 -14.56
C HIS A 81 -1.17 -12.56 -13.31
N ILE A 82 -1.36 -11.27 -13.10
CA ILE A 82 -0.90 -10.58 -11.89
C ILE A 82 -2.06 -10.43 -10.92
N ILE A 83 -1.88 -10.88 -9.69
CA ILE A 83 -2.81 -10.69 -8.59
C ILE A 83 -2.22 -9.63 -7.67
N ASP A 84 -2.88 -8.49 -7.56
CA ASP A 84 -2.45 -7.37 -6.74
C ASP A 84 -3.35 -7.20 -5.52
N PHE A 85 -2.75 -7.22 -4.34
CA PHE A 85 -3.43 -6.92 -3.09
C PHE A 85 -3.14 -5.48 -2.69
N GLN A 86 -4.08 -4.56 -2.94
CA GLN A 86 -3.96 -3.10 -2.81
C GLN A 86 -3.53 -2.35 -4.08
N ILE A 87 -4.24 -2.59 -5.20
CA ILE A 87 -3.92 -1.99 -6.51
C ILE A 87 -3.98 -0.45 -6.54
N ALA A 88 -4.67 0.15 -5.56
CA ALA A 88 -4.86 1.59 -5.43
C ALA A 88 -5.29 2.20 -6.78
N GLN A 89 -4.62 3.24 -7.27
CA GLN A 89 -4.99 3.90 -8.54
C GLN A 89 -4.45 3.19 -9.80
N GLY A 90 -3.78 2.05 -9.66
CA GLY A 90 -3.19 1.29 -10.77
C GLY A 90 -1.93 1.89 -11.38
N SER A 91 -1.31 2.91 -10.75
CA SER A 91 -0.15 3.63 -11.30
C SER A 91 1.05 2.73 -11.58
N GLN A 92 1.32 1.75 -10.72
CA GLN A 92 2.36 0.74 -10.95
C GLN A 92 2.17 0.01 -12.29
N TYR A 93 0.93 -0.39 -12.59
CA TYR A 93 0.59 -1.15 -13.79
C TYR A 93 0.58 -0.31 -15.06
N MET A 94 0.36 1.00 -14.95
CA MET A 94 0.49 1.90 -16.10
C MET A 94 1.91 1.83 -16.69
N PHE A 95 2.94 1.87 -15.83
CA PHE A 95 4.32 1.73 -16.26
C PHE A 95 4.62 0.32 -16.77
N LEU A 96 4.12 -0.72 -16.08
CA LEU A 96 4.35 -2.10 -16.50
C LEU A 96 3.78 -2.38 -17.90
N ILE A 97 2.58 -1.91 -18.21
CA ILE A 97 1.95 -2.05 -19.53
C ILE A 97 2.81 -1.39 -20.61
N GLN A 98 3.31 -0.18 -20.35
CA GLN A 98 4.18 0.53 -21.29
C GLN A 98 5.50 -0.21 -21.56
N GLU A 99 6.08 -0.85 -20.56
CA GLU A 99 7.28 -1.67 -20.73
C GLU A 99 7.00 -2.98 -21.47
N LEU A 100 5.88 -3.65 -21.17
CA LEU A 100 5.45 -4.86 -21.88
C LEU A 100 5.21 -4.61 -23.36
N ALA A 101 4.68 -3.44 -23.73
CA ALA A 101 4.48 -3.05 -25.13
C ALA A 101 5.78 -2.97 -25.93
N LYS A 102 6.92 -2.73 -25.28
CA LYS A 102 8.25 -2.63 -25.90
C LYS A 102 8.97 -3.99 -25.99
N ARG A 103 8.38 -5.05 -25.46
CA ARG A 103 9.01 -6.38 -25.37
C ARG A 103 9.29 -6.95 -26.78
N PRO A 104 10.52 -7.45 -27.04
CA PRO A 104 10.81 -8.18 -28.28
C PRO A 104 9.91 -9.41 -28.44
N GLY A 105 9.31 -9.58 -29.61
CA GLY A 105 8.32 -10.63 -29.87
C GLY A 105 6.88 -10.27 -29.49
N GLY A 106 6.65 -9.05 -28.99
CA GLY A 106 5.33 -8.52 -28.64
C GLY A 106 4.97 -8.72 -27.17
N PRO A 107 3.93 -8.01 -26.69
CA PRO A 107 3.45 -8.15 -25.33
C PRO A 107 2.71 -9.48 -25.11
N PRO A 108 2.75 -10.05 -23.89
CA PRO A 108 1.89 -11.17 -23.53
C PRO A 108 0.43 -10.72 -23.41
N PHE A 109 -0.49 -11.68 -23.37
CA PHE A 109 -1.81 -11.42 -22.81
C PHE A 109 -1.69 -11.18 -21.31
N LEU A 110 -2.05 -9.99 -20.85
CA LEU A 110 -1.93 -9.56 -19.47
C LEU A 110 -3.30 -9.55 -18.78
N ARG A 111 -3.49 -10.39 -17.78
CA ARG A 111 -4.61 -10.32 -16.84
C ARG A 111 -4.14 -9.69 -15.53
N VAL A 112 -4.92 -8.75 -14.99
CA VAL A 112 -4.69 -8.20 -13.65
C VAL A 112 -5.94 -8.41 -12.79
N THR A 113 -5.78 -9.08 -11.66
CA THR A 113 -6.80 -9.13 -10.59
C THR A 113 -6.44 -8.11 -9.52
N GLY A 114 -7.29 -7.08 -9.36
CA GLY A 114 -7.13 -6.10 -8.28
C GLY A 114 -7.98 -6.49 -7.07
N VAL A 115 -7.33 -6.86 -5.97
CA VAL A 115 -7.97 -7.11 -4.67
C VAL A 115 -7.87 -5.84 -3.83
N ASP A 116 -9.02 -5.29 -3.43
CA ASP A 116 -9.08 -4.11 -2.57
C ASP A 116 -10.43 -4.07 -1.85
N ASP A 117 -10.46 -3.56 -0.63
CA ASP A 117 -11.70 -3.48 0.13
C ASP A 117 -12.59 -2.31 -0.34
N SER A 118 -13.87 -2.35 0.06
CA SER A 118 -14.82 -1.29 -0.30
C SER A 118 -14.56 0.03 0.42
N GLN A 119 -13.82 0.02 1.54
CA GLN A 119 -13.46 1.23 2.29
C GLN A 119 -12.37 2.02 1.57
N SER A 120 -11.50 1.36 0.81
CA SER A 120 -10.48 1.97 -0.06
C SER A 120 -11.04 2.68 -1.29
N THR A 121 -12.33 2.49 -1.62
CA THR A 121 -12.98 3.14 -2.80
C THR A 121 -12.72 4.65 -2.85
N TYR A 122 -12.74 5.31 -1.69
CA TYR A 122 -12.49 6.76 -1.60
C TYR A 122 -11.01 7.12 -1.82
N ALA A 123 -10.08 6.39 -1.19
CA ALA A 123 -8.64 6.62 -1.36
C ALA A 123 -8.17 6.35 -2.80
N ARG A 124 -8.87 5.46 -3.50
CA ARG A 124 -8.65 5.10 -4.90
C ARG A 124 -9.27 6.10 -5.90
N GLY A 125 -10.12 7.03 -5.45
CA GLY A 125 -10.83 7.98 -6.32
C GLY A 125 -12.00 7.35 -7.09
N GLY A 126 -12.52 6.20 -6.62
CA GLY A 126 -13.65 5.51 -7.23
C GLY A 126 -13.57 3.97 -7.16
N GLY A 127 -14.48 3.28 -7.85
CA GLY A 127 -14.60 1.80 -7.88
C GLY A 127 -13.43 1.08 -8.59
N LEU A 128 -13.26 -0.23 -8.34
CA LEU A 128 -12.14 -0.99 -8.92
C LEU A 128 -12.29 -1.08 -10.43
N SER A 129 -13.54 -1.08 -10.90
CA SER A 129 -13.92 -0.95 -12.30
C SER A 129 -13.28 0.27 -12.99
N LEU A 130 -13.20 1.43 -12.34
CA LEU A 130 -12.59 2.63 -12.93
C LEU A 130 -11.08 2.48 -13.12
N VAL A 131 -10.41 1.76 -12.22
CA VAL A 131 -8.99 1.41 -12.37
C VAL A 131 -8.82 0.45 -13.54
N GLY A 132 -9.66 -0.58 -13.61
CA GLY A 132 -9.70 -1.52 -14.72
C GLY A 132 -9.91 -0.85 -16.07
N GLU A 133 -10.88 0.07 -16.18
CA GLU A 133 -11.14 0.85 -17.39
C GLU A 133 -9.94 1.71 -17.80
N ARG A 134 -9.28 2.36 -16.84
CA ARG A 134 -8.10 3.19 -17.10
C ARG A 134 -6.94 2.34 -17.63
N LEU A 135 -6.68 1.20 -16.99
CA LEU A 135 -5.63 0.27 -17.42
C LEU A 135 -5.97 -0.35 -18.78
N ALA A 136 -7.22 -0.73 -19.03
CA ALA A 136 -7.66 -1.28 -20.30
C ALA A 136 -7.50 -0.28 -21.46
N LYS A 137 -7.88 0.99 -21.25
CA LYS A 137 -7.68 2.07 -22.24
C LYS A 137 -6.20 2.27 -22.57
N LEU A 138 -5.33 2.27 -21.56
CA LEU A 138 -3.89 2.38 -21.76
C LEU A 138 -3.31 1.16 -22.48
N ALA A 139 -3.70 -0.05 -22.06
CA ALA A 139 -3.26 -1.29 -22.69
C ALA A 139 -3.66 -1.32 -24.16
N GLN A 140 -4.90 -0.92 -24.48
CA GLN A 140 -5.37 -0.77 -25.85
C GLN A 140 -4.52 0.23 -26.65
N SER A 141 -4.21 1.41 -26.10
CA SER A 141 -3.38 2.39 -26.79
C SER A 141 -1.93 1.95 -26.98
N CYS A 142 -1.45 1.02 -26.15
CA CYS A 142 -0.13 0.42 -26.24
C CYS A 142 -0.10 -0.90 -27.03
N GLY A 143 -1.24 -1.40 -27.51
CA GLY A 143 -1.33 -2.67 -28.22
C GLY A 143 -1.10 -3.91 -27.35
N VAL A 144 -1.31 -3.81 -26.04
CA VAL A 144 -1.19 -4.92 -25.08
C VAL A 144 -2.54 -5.60 -24.90
N PRO A 145 -2.68 -6.91 -25.23
CA PRO A 145 -3.91 -7.65 -24.93
C PRO A 145 -4.13 -7.71 -23.42
N PHE A 146 -5.27 -7.24 -22.95
CA PHE A 146 -5.47 -6.97 -21.52
C PHE A 146 -6.86 -7.36 -21.02
N GLU A 147 -6.90 -7.85 -19.79
CA GLU A 147 -8.11 -8.15 -19.03
C GLU A 147 -7.94 -7.73 -17.57
N PHE A 148 -9.00 -7.16 -16.98
CA PHE A 148 -9.03 -6.78 -15.58
C PHE A 148 -10.14 -7.48 -14.83
N HIS A 149 -9.83 -8.08 -13.68
CA HIS A 149 -10.78 -8.68 -12.76
C HIS A 149 -10.78 -7.90 -11.45
N ASP A 150 -11.96 -7.45 -11.00
CA ASP A 150 -12.09 -6.85 -9.69
C ASP A 150 -12.42 -7.90 -8.61
N ALA A 151 -11.79 -7.75 -7.46
CA ALA A 151 -12.08 -8.54 -6.26
C ALA A 151 -12.30 -7.58 -5.09
N ILE A 152 -13.52 -7.01 -5.02
CA ILE A 152 -13.89 -6.00 -4.01
C ILE A 152 -14.11 -6.68 -2.65
N MET A 153 -13.03 -6.95 -1.93
CA MET A 153 -13.05 -7.59 -0.62
C MET A 153 -11.78 -7.32 0.18
N SER A 154 -11.90 -7.48 1.50
CA SER A 154 -10.74 -7.51 2.38
C SER A 154 -9.88 -8.75 2.09
N GLY A 155 -8.55 -8.59 2.13
CA GLY A 155 -7.57 -9.68 2.07
C GLY A 155 -7.86 -10.81 3.09
N CYS A 156 -8.49 -10.50 4.22
CA CYS A 156 -8.90 -11.48 5.23
C CYS A 156 -9.97 -12.45 4.74
N LYS A 157 -10.75 -12.09 3.71
CA LYS A 157 -11.86 -12.88 3.15
C LYS A 157 -11.55 -13.54 1.81
N VAL A 158 -10.37 -13.25 1.24
CA VAL A 158 -9.96 -13.79 -0.06
C VAL A 158 -9.85 -15.31 0.00
N GLN A 159 -10.32 -15.96 -1.06
CA GLN A 159 -10.29 -17.40 -1.29
C GLN A 159 -9.88 -17.62 -2.75
N ARG A 160 -9.59 -18.86 -3.13
CA ARG A 160 -8.98 -19.19 -4.43
C ARG A 160 -9.86 -18.76 -5.61
N GLU A 161 -11.16 -19.00 -5.49
CA GLU A 161 -12.20 -18.67 -6.48
C GLU A 161 -12.30 -17.18 -6.77
N HIS A 162 -11.95 -16.32 -5.81
CA HIS A 162 -11.98 -14.87 -5.96
C HIS A 162 -10.82 -14.33 -6.80
N LEU A 163 -9.79 -15.14 -7.06
CA LEU A 163 -8.56 -14.68 -7.69
C LEU A 163 -8.56 -14.85 -9.21
N GLY A 164 -9.51 -15.60 -9.78
CA GLY A 164 -9.63 -15.80 -11.23
C GLY A 164 -8.48 -16.59 -11.85
N VAL A 165 -7.82 -17.47 -11.07
CA VAL A 165 -6.66 -18.25 -11.51
C VAL A 165 -7.11 -19.34 -12.47
N GLU A 166 -6.52 -19.34 -13.66
CA GLU A 166 -6.81 -20.29 -14.73
C GLU A 166 -5.54 -21.03 -15.19
N PRO A 167 -5.64 -22.29 -15.64
CA PRO A 167 -4.52 -23.00 -16.23
C PRO A 167 -3.93 -22.26 -17.45
N GLY A 168 -2.61 -22.34 -17.60
CA GLY A 168 -1.89 -21.76 -18.74
C GLY A 168 -1.49 -20.28 -18.58
N PHE A 169 -1.77 -19.66 -17.43
CA PHE A 169 -1.20 -18.37 -17.06
C PHE A 169 0.04 -18.55 -16.17
N ALA A 170 1.08 -17.75 -16.43
CA ALA A 170 2.14 -17.52 -15.45
C ALA A 170 1.60 -16.56 -14.37
N VAL A 171 1.41 -17.07 -13.15
CA VAL A 171 0.85 -16.30 -12.04
C VAL A 171 1.96 -15.53 -11.32
N VAL A 172 1.72 -14.24 -11.08
CA VAL A 172 2.55 -13.35 -10.27
C VAL A 172 1.67 -12.75 -9.19
N VAL A 173 2.19 -12.62 -7.98
CA VAL A 173 1.47 -11.98 -6.87
C VAL A 173 2.26 -10.78 -6.36
N ASN A 174 1.56 -9.66 -6.11
CA ASN A 174 2.13 -8.42 -5.61
C ASN A 174 1.41 -7.98 -4.32
N PHE A 175 2.20 -7.70 -3.29
CA PHE A 175 1.76 -7.18 -1.99
C PHE A 175 2.40 -5.81 -1.71
N PRO A 176 1.86 -4.71 -2.27
CA PRO A 176 2.35 -3.36 -2.00
C PRO A 176 1.72 -2.76 -0.73
N TYR A 177 2.43 -2.78 0.39
CA TYR A 177 2.05 -2.10 1.64
C TYR A 177 0.67 -2.53 2.15
N VAL A 178 0.44 -3.83 2.33
CA VAL A 178 -0.90 -4.35 2.67
C VAL A 178 -0.89 -5.41 3.77
N LEU A 179 0.18 -6.21 3.89
CA LEU A 179 0.18 -7.33 4.83
C LEU A 179 0.31 -6.84 6.27
N HIS A 180 0.98 -5.70 6.51
CA HIS A 180 1.01 -5.08 7.84
C HIS A 180 -0.39 -4.72 8.35
N HIS A 181 -1.36 -4.38 7.48
CA HIS A 181 -2.74 -4.08 7.89
C HIS A 181 -3.55 -5.31 8.29
N MET A 182 -3.13 -6.49 7.87
CA MET A 182 -3.86 -7.72 8.16
C MET A 182 -3.63 -8.17 9.61
N PRO A 183 -4.66 -8.64 10.34
CA PRO A 183 -4.48 -9.20 11.66
C PRO A 183 -3.64 -10.48 11.61
N ASP A 184 -2.69 -10.58 12.54
CA ASP A 184 -1.82 -11.72 12.75
C ASP A 184 -2.25 -12.52 13.99
N GLU A 185 -1.44 -13.49 14.37
CA GLU A 185 -1.64 -14.34 15.55
C GLU A 185 -1.73 -13.59 16.89
N SER A 186 -1.25 -12.33 16.96
CA SER A 186 -1.34 -11.51 18.17
C SER A 186 -2.73 -10.89 18.37
N VAL A 187 -3.59 -10.92 17.34
CA VAL A 187 -4.90 -10.25 17.34
C VAL A 187 -6.03 -11.19 16.92
N SER A 188 -5.75 -12.21 16.10
CA SER A 188 -6.76 -13.14 15.59
C SER A 188 -6.25 -14.58 15.66
N VAL A 189 -7.12 -15.48 16.13
CA VAL A 189 -6.85 -16.93 16.16
C VAL A 189 -6.68 -17.50 14.75
N GLU A 190 -7.35 -16.91 13.75
CA GLU A 190 -7.31 -17.39 12.36
C GLU A 190 -6.01 -17.02 11.63
N ASN A 191 -5.21 -16.09 12.17
CA ASN A 191 -3.98 -15.54 11.57
C ASN A 191 -4.14 -15.29 10.06
N HIS A 192 -4.86 -14.22 9.72
CA HIS A 192 -5.25 -13.95 8.33
C HIS A 192 -4.06 -13.72 7.40
N ARG A 193 -2.92 -13.22 7.93
CA ARG A 193 -1.66 -13.07 7.19
C ARG A 193 -1.17 -14.42 6.67
N ASP A 194 -0.94 -15.37 7.57
CA ASP A 194 -0.39 -16.67 7.19
C ASP A 194 -1.39 -17.47 6.35
N ARG A 195 -2.69 -17.38 6.67
CA ARG A 195 -3.76 -17.96 5.84
C ARG A 195 -3.66 -17.48 4.38
N LEU A 196 -3.48 -16.18 4.16
CA LEU A 196 -3.36 -15.61 2.82
C LEU A 196 -2.07 -16.06 2.13
N LEU A 197 -0.93 -16.04 2.83
CA LEU A 197 0.35 -16.49 2.28
C LEU A 197 0.32 -17.97 1.89
N HIS A 198 -0.31 -18.83 2.70
CA HIS A 198 -0.52 -20.24 2.35
C HIS A 198 -1.42 -20.40 1.12
N LEU A 199 -2.50 -19.63 1.02
CA LEU A 199 -3.34 -19.61 -0.19
C LEU A 199 -2.50 -19.24 -1.41
N ILE A 200 -1.71 -18.17 -1.35
CA ILE A 200 -0.85 -17.74 -2.45
C ILE A 200 0.17 -18.81 -2.82
N LYS A 201 0.82 -19.45 -1.83
CA LYS A 201 1.75 -20.55 -2.08
C LYS A 201 1.07 -21.72 -2.80
N SER A 202 -0.20 -22.02 -2.49
CA SER A 202 -0.99 -23.05 -3.18
C SER A 202 -1.31 -22.74 -4.65
N LEU A 203 -1.15 -21.49 -5.09
CA LEU A 203 -1.29 -21.10 -6.49
C LEU A 203 -0.03 -21.41 -7.30
N SER A 204 1.08 -21.77 -6.64
CA SER A 204 2.40 -21.95 -7.26
C SER A 204 2.81 -20.76 -8.14
N PRO A 205 2.82 -19.53 -7.60
CA PRO A 205 3.16 -18.34 -8.38
C PRO A 205 4.62 -18.41 -8.82
N LYS A 206 4.89 -17.87 -10.02
CA LYS A 206 6.24 -17.75 -10.56
C LYS A 206 7.07 -16.72 -9.78
N LEU A 207 6.41 -15.70 -9.26
CA LEU A 207 7.01 -14.66 -8.42
C LEU A 207 5.98 -14.14 -7.41
N VAL A 208 6.44 -13.89 -6.19
CA VAL A 208 5.73 -13.06 -5.21
C VAL A 208 6.61 -11.86 -4.90
N THR A 209 6.04 -10.66 -5.03
CA THR A 209 6.67 -9.40 -4.66
C THR A 209 6.04 -8.88 -3.37
N LEU A 210 6.88 -8.46 -2.42
CA LEU A 210 6.47 -7.94 -1.12
C LEU A 210 7.15 -6.59 -0.91
N VAL A 211 6.36 -5.56 -0.67
CA VAL A 211 6.84 -4.23 -0.30
C VAL A 211 6.18 -3.85 1.02
N GLU A 212 7.00 -3.66 2.05
CA GLU A 212 6.55 -3.38 3.42
C GLU A 212 7.49 -2.36 4.07
N GLN A 213 7.01 -1.72 5.14
CA GLN A 213 7.77 -0.75 5.92
C GLN A 213 8.77 -1.48 6.83
N GLU A 214 10.03 -1.05 6.82
CA GLU A 214 11.06 -1.60 7.70
C GLU A 214 11.01 -0.92 9.08
N SER A 215 10.17 -1.45 9.97
CA SER A 215 10.03 -0.96 11.35
C SER A 215 9.42 -2.03 12.27
N ASN A 216 9.74 -2.00 13.57
CA ASN A 216 9.26 -2.98 14.55
C ASN A 216 8.13 -2.45 15.46
N THR A 217 6.98 -2.14 14.87
CA THR A 217 5.81 -1.58 15.57
C THR A 217 4.70 -2.61 15.85
N ASN A 218 4.89 -3.89 15.53
CA ASN A 218 3.84 -4.89 15.74
C ASN A 218 3.78 -5.42 17.19
N THR A 219 4.76 -6.24 17.59
CA THR A 219 4.70 -7.07 18.81
C THR A 219 5.39 -6.45 20.03
N SER A 220 6.01 -5.27 19.87
CA SER A 220 6.76 -4.61 20.95
C SER A 220 5.81 -3.93 21.96
N PRO A 221 6.20 -3.75 23.24
CA PRO A 221 5.43 -2.93 24.20
C PRO A 221 5.30 -1.48 23.75
N PHE A 222 4.30 -0.77 24.29
CA PHE A 222 3.96 0.61 23.87
C PHE A 222 5.15 1.55 23.81
N LEU A 223 5.97 1.65 24.86
CA LEU A 223 7.10 2.58 24.88
C LEU A 223 8.11 2.29 23.76
N SER A 224 8.45 1.01 23.54
CA SER A 224 9.34 0.61 22.45
C SER A 224 8.76 0.94 21.09
N ARG A 225 7.45 0.70 20.89
CA ARG A 225 6.77 1.10 19.65
C ARG A 225 6.76 2.61 19.46
N PHE A 226 6.52 3.38 20.52
CA PHE A 226 6.48 4.83 20.46
C PHE A 226 7.84 5.42 20.03
N VAL A 227 8.94 4.91 20.60
CA VAL A 227 10.31 5.29 20.22
C VAL A 227 10.59 4.89 18.77
N GLU A 228 10.27 3.66 18.40
CA GLU A 228 10.43 3.16 17.03
C GLU A 228 9.63 4.00 16.00
N THR A 229 8.37 4.36 16.32
CA THR A 229 7.53 5.25 15.50
C THR A 229 8.18 6.63 15.39
N LEU A 230 8.69 7.20 16.48
CA LEU A 230 9.39 8.49 16.45
C LEU A 230 10.60 8.44 15.52
N ASP A 231 11.43 7.41 15.63
CA ASP A 231 12.66 7.26 14.85
C ASP A 231 12.34 7.07 13.35
N TYR A 232 11.42 6.15 13.03
CA TYR A 232 11.00 5.88 11.64
C TYR A 232 10.42 7.13 10.96
N TYR A 233 9.49 7.82 11.63
CA TYR A 233 8.88 9.01 11.05
C TYR A 233 9.78 10.24 11.11
N THR A 234 10.82 10.28 11.96
CA THR A 234 11.82 11.37 11.90
C THR A 234 12.51 11.37 10.54
N ALA A 235 13.02 10.22 10.09
CA ALA A 235 13.64 10.10 8.76
C ALA A 235 12.67 10.48 7.63
N MET A 236 11.39 10.07 7.74
CA MET A 236 10.37 10.44 6.75
C MET A 236 10.10 11.95 6.73
N PHE A 237 9.91 12.61 7.88
CA PHE A 237 9.64 14.05 7.94
C PHE A 237 10.83 14.89 7.49
N GLU A 238 12.06 14.45 7.77
CA GLU A 238 13.29 15.07 7.25
C GLU A 238 13.35 14.98 5.72
N SER A 239 13.02 13.81 5.14
CA SER A 239 12.99 13.65 3.69
C SER A 239 11.96 14.56 3.01
N ILE A 240 10.77 14.72 3.61
CA ILE A 240 9.71 15.56 3.07
C ILE A 240 10.09 17.06 3.17
N ASP A 241 10.81 17.46 4.22
CA ASP A 241 11.28 18.85 4.41
C ASP A 241 12.25 19.31 3.33
N VAL A 242 13.03 18.36 2.78
CA VAL A 242 13.93 18.62 1.64
C VAL A 242 13.14 18.76 0.34
N ALA A 243 12.04 18.02 0.19
CA ALA A 243 11.29 17.93 -1.06
C ALA A 243 10.31 19.09 -1.30
N ARG A 244 9.74 19.69 -0.25
CA ARG A 244 8.74 20.78 -0.37
C ARG A 244 8.90 21.86 0.73
N PRO A 245 8.57 23.13 0.44
CA PRO A 245 8.59 24.21 1.43
C PRO A 245 7.71 23.98 2.66
N ARG A 246 8.03 24.69 3.75
CA ARG A 246 7.37 24.50 5.06
C ARG A 246 5.95 25.03 5.17
N ASP A 247 5.57 25.94 4.29
CA ASP A 247 4.26 26.56 4.16
C ASP A 247 3.43 25.98 3.00
N ASP A 248 3.97 24.97 2.30
CA ASP A 248 3.26 24.28 1.22
C ASP A 248 2.00 23.57 1.77
N LYS A 249 0.83 24.05 1.32
CA LYS A 249 -0.47 23.54 1.78
C LYS A 249 -0.73 22.11 1.31
N GLN A 250 -0.25 21.72 0.13
CA GLN A 250 -0.44 20.36 -0.39
C GLN A 250 0.36 19.37 0.45
N ARG A 251 1.60 19.73 0.80
CA ARG A 251 2.44 18.95 1.71
C ARG A 251 1.80 18.82 3.10
N ILE A 252 1.35 19.93 3.70
CA ILE A 252 0.70 19.92 5.03
C ILE A 252 -0.52 18.99 5.01
N SER A 253 -1.39 19.10 4.00
CA SER A 253 -2.55 18.22 3.90
C SER A 253 -2.17 16.76 3.69
N ALA A 254 -1.14 16.49 2.88
CA ALA A 254 -0.66 15.13 2.65
C ALA A 254 -0.09 14.48 3.93
N GLU A 255 0.68 15.24 4.71
CA GLU A 255 1.16 14.83 6.03
C GLU A 255 0.01 14.56 6.99
N GLN A 256 -0.97 15.47 7.07
CA GLN A 256 -2.10 15.34 8.00
C GLN A 256 -3.03 14.17 7.67
N HIS A 257 -3.32 13.95 6.40
CA HIS A 257 -4.32 12.95 6.00
C HIS A 257 -3.76 11.56 5.78
N CYS A 258 -2.46 11.42 5.49
CA CYS A 258 -1.88 10.12 5.24
C CYS A 258 -0.84 9.74 6.29
N VAL A 259 0.18 10.58 6.52
CA VAL A 259 1.26 10.25 7.47
C VAL A 259 0.78 10.27 8.92
N ALA A 260 0.06 11.32 9.32
CA ALA A 260 -0.44 11.48 10.68
C ALA A 260 -1.53 10.46 11.04
N ARG A 261 -2.32 10.03 10.05
CA ARG A 261 -3.30 8.97 10.22
C ARG A 261 -2.64 7.68 10.71
N ASP A 262 -1.55 7.30 10.05
CA ASP A 262 -0.83 6.07 10.38
C ASP A 262 -0.14 6.21 11.76
N ILE A 263 0.49 7.36 12.04
CA ILE A 263 1.09 7.69 13.37
C ILE A 263 0.04 7.57 14.49
N VAL A 264 -1.15 8.16 14.31
CA VAL A 264 -2.22 8.11 15.31
C VAL A 264 -2.67 6.67 15.53
N ASN A 265 -2.79 5.85 14.48
CA ASN A 265 -3.16 4.44 14.66
C ASN A 265 -2.10 3.68 15.48
N MET A 266 -0.82 3.86 15.17
CA MET A 266 0.28 3.18 15.86
C MET A 266 0.36 3.53 17.35
N ILE A 267 0.07 4.78 17.72
CA ILE A 267 0.19 5.29 19.09
C ILE A 267 -1.11 5.10 19.89
N ALA A 268 -2.25 5.43 19.30
CA ALA A 268 -3.51 5.58 20.02
C ALA A 268 -4.36 4.31 20.07
N CYS A 269 -4.23 3.43 19.08
CA CYS A 269 -5.03 2.21 19.01
C CYS A 269 -4.31 1.02 19.64
N GLU A 270 -5.06 -0.01 20.02
CA GLU A 270 -4.56 -1.33 20.45
C GLU A 270 -5.42 -2.45 19.84
N ASP A 271 -5.00 -3.70 20.02
CA ASP A 271 -5.75 -4.89 19.63
C ASP A 271 -6.30 -4.80 18.19
N SER A 272 -7.56 -5.13 17.96
CA SER A 272 -8.16 -5.10 16.62
C SER A 272 -8.30 -3.70 16.01
N GLU A 273 -8.19 -2.63 16.81
CA GLU A 273 -8.28 -1.25 16.31
C GLU A 273 -6.94 -0.72 15.79
N ARG A 274 -5.83 -1.32 16.22
CA ARG A 274 -4.50 -1.02 15.68
C ARG A 274 -4.25 -1.89 14.46
N VAL A 275 -4.17 -1.25 13.29
CA VAL A 275 -3.97 -1.90 11.99
C VAL A 275 -2.58 -1.63 11.44
N GLU A 276 -1.92 -0.54 11.82
CA GLU A 276 -0.56 -0.21 11.38
C GLU A 276 0.47 -1.04 12.17
N ARG A 277 0.76 -2.26 11.69
CA ARG A 277 1.55 -3.27 12.37
C ARG A 277 2.76 -3.71 11.55
N HIS A 278 3.75 -2.84 11.47
CA HIS A 278 4.96 -3.10 10.71
C HIS A 278 5.79 -4.23 11.34
N GLU A 279 6.43 -5.00 10.47
CA GLU A 279 7.42 -6.00 10.84
C GLU A 279 8.71 -5.77 10.05
N VAL A 280 9.84 -6.07 10.68
CA VAL A 280 11.15 -6.04 10.04
C VAL A 280 11.29 -7.16 9.01
N LEU A 281 12.14 -6.96 7.99
CA LEU A 281 12.41 -7.92 6.92
C LEU A 281 12.67 -9.34 7.42
N GLY A 282 13.38 -9.49 8.54
CA GLY A 282 13.66 -10.79 9.14
C GLY A 282 12.39 -11.61 9.46
N LYS A 283 11.35 -10.96 9.97
CA LYS A 283 10.05 -11.60 10.25
C LYS A 283 9.29 -11.93 8.97
N TRP A 284 9.24 -10.99 8.03
CA TRP A 284 8.61 -11.22 6.73
C TRP A 284 9.24 -12.40 5.99
N ARG A 285 10.56 -12.54 6.03
CA ARG A 285 11.26 -13.69 5.44
C ARG A 285 10.81 -15.02 6.03
N VAL A 286 10.59 -15.10 7.34
CA VAL A 286 10.11 -16.33 7.99
C VAL A 286 8.68 -16.65 7.56
N ARG A 287 7.80 -15.65 7.47
CA ARG A 287 6.40 -15.83 7.01
C ARG A 287 6.31 -16.28 5.54
N MET A 288 7.28 -15.89 4.72
CA MET A 288 7.31 -16.18 3.27
C MET A 288 7.95 -17.54 2.91
N MET A 289 8.56 -18.24 3.88
CA MET A 289 9.19 -19.55 3.67
C MET A 289 8.19 -20.70 3.59
#